data_AF-A0A4Q8BH51-F1
#
_entry.id   AF-A0A4Q8BH51-F1
#
_cell.length_a   1.000
_cell.length_b   1.000
_cell.length_c   1.000
_cell.angle_alpha   90.00
_cell.angle_beta   90.00
_cell.angle_gamma   90.00
#
_symmetry.space_group_name_H-M   'P 1'
#
loop_
_entity.id
_entity.type
_entity.pdbx_description
1 polymer ?
#
loop_
_entity_poly.entity_id
_entity_poly.type
_entity_poly.pdbx_seq_one_letter_code
_entity_poly.pdbx_strand_id
1 'polypeptide(L)'
;MSANTNTVFPEGFLSGAATAAYQIEGAVEEDGRTASIWDTFSHTPGKVLAGDTGDVATDHYRRWQEDVEAMSALGLGAYWFSISWPRVLPQADGRGDGTASPRVGCDDVEFVQQPGPYTEMGLPIDATGVEELLLRLHRDHPGLPLMITENGAAFDDRVTPEGRVHDGRRVAYLHDHLEALGRSIDAGVGVRGYFAWSLLDKFEWAYGYSKRFGIIHADYETQRRTWKDSAFWYRDIISAHAIVSEV
;
A
#
# COMPACT_ATOMS: atom_id res chain seq x y z
N MET A 1 27.33 -23.43 3.48
CA MET A 1 27.34 -22.75 2.17
C MET A 1 25.90 -22.73 1.72
N SER A 2 25.18 -21.64 1.96
CA SER A 2 23.82 -21.48 1.42
C SER A 2 23.98 -21.28 -0.09
N ALA A 3 23.32 -22.08 -0.92
CA ALA A 3 23.30 -21.80 -2.34
C ALA A 3 22.50 -20.49 -2.53
N ASN A 4 23.06 -19.51 -3.24
CA ASN A 4 22.29 -18.37 -3.76
C ASN A 4 21.25 -18.93 -4.73
N THR A 5 20.07 -19.25 -4.22
CA THR A 5 18.92 -19.62 -5.03
C THR A 5 18.05 -18.39 -5.16
N ASN A 6 18.10 -17.74 -6.33
CA ASN A 6 17.09 -16.76 -6.70
C ASN A 6 15.72 -17.46 -6.65
N THR A 7 14.79 -16.97 -5.85
CA THR A 7 13.42 -17.48 -5.90
C THR A 7 12.74 -16.89 -7.13
N VAL A 8 12.42 -17.76 -8.10
CA VAL A 8 11.70 -17.39 -9.32
C VAL A 8 10.20 -17.46 -9.04
N PHE A 9 9.46 -16.41 -9.41
CA PHE A 9 8.01 -16.43 -9.26
C PHE A 9 7.36 -17.43 -10.21
N PRO A 10 6.23 -18.08 -9.83
CA PRO A 10 5.56 -19.03 -10.71
C PRO A 10 5.05 -18.35 -11.99
N GLU A 11 4.83 -19.15 -13.04
CA GLU A 11 4.21 -18.65 -14.26
C GLU A 11 2.83 -18.03 -13.96
N GLY A 12 2.57 -16.86 -14.55
CA GLY A 12 1.33 -16.11 -14.32
C GLY A 12 1.24 -15.40 -12.98
N PHE A 13 2.33 -15.35 -12.18
CA PHE A 13 2.36 -14.55 -10.95
C PHE A 13 2.16 -13.07 -11.26
N LEU A 14 1.23 -12.43 -10.55
CA LEU A 14 0.91 -11.02 -10.70
C LEU A 14 1.67 -10.17 -9.68
N SER A 15 2.72 -9.50 -10.16
CA SER A 15 3.36 -8.43 -9.40
C SER A 15 2.65 -7.10 -9.67
N GLY A 16 2.11 -6.49 -8.62
CA GLY A 16 1.32 -5.28 -8.72
C GLY A 16 1.62 -4.26 -7.62
N ALA A 17 0.85 -3.18 -7.62
CA ALA A 17 0.81 -2.19 -6.54
C ALA A 17 -0.64 -1.87 -6.20
N ALA A 18 -0.88 -1.46 -4.96
CA ALA A 18 -2.22 -1.22 -4.43
C ALA A 18 -2.43 0.23 -3.98
N THR A 19 -3.67 0.70 -4.09
CA THR A 19 -4.14 2.00 -3.57
C THR A 19 -5.62 1.92 -3.14
N ALA A 20 -6.11 2.96 -2.47
CA ALA A 20 -7.54 3.12 -2.15
C ALA A 20 -8.03 4.52 -2.52
N ALA A 21 -9.30 4.59 -2.93
CA ALA A 21 -9.94 5.73 -3.60
C ALA A 21 -9.75 7.05 -2.85
N TYR A 22 -10.31 7.16 -1.63
CA TYR A 22 -10.23 8.40 -0.85
C TYR A 22 -8.79 8.80 -0.48
N GLN A 23 -7.84 7.86 -0.57
CA GLN A 23 -6.46 8.12 -0.17
C GLN A 23 -5.64 8.81 -1.27
N ILE A 24 -6.04 8.66 -2.54
CA ILE A 24 -5.29 9.17 -3.70
C ILE A 24 -6.13 10.02 -4.66
N GLU A 25 -7.45 9.78 -4.78
CA GLU A 25 -8.26 10.37 -5.84
C GLU A 25 -8.32 11.91 -5.75
N GLY A 26 -8.64 12.45 -4.59
CA GLY A 26 -9.02 13.86 -4.46
C GLY A 26 -10.31 14.18 -5.20
N ALA A 27 -10.49 15.44 -5.62
CA ALA A 27 -11.62 15.93 -6.41
C ALA A 27 -12.99 15.61 -5.78
N VAL A 28 -13.10 15.83 -4.47
CA VAL A 28 -14.21 15.31 -3.65
C VAL A 28 -15.58 15.93 -3.97
N GLU A 29 -15.61 17.09 -4.63
CA GLU A 29 -16.82 17.81 -5.05
C GLU A 29 -17.06 17.80 -6.58
N GLU A 30 -16.27 17.02 -7.34
CA GLU A 30 -16.40 16.96 -8.80
C GLU A 30 -17.31 15.83 -9.29
N ASP A 31 -17.87 16.02 -10.48
CA ASP A 31 -18.65 15.05 -11.25
C ASP A 31 -19.77 14.37 -10.46
N GLY A 32 -20.40 15.15 -9.56
CA GLY A 32 -21.57 14.73 -8.80
C GLY A 32 -21.27 13.80 -7.64
N ARG A 33 -20.00 13.62 -7.24
CA ARG A 33 -19.63 12.88 -6.03
C ARG A 33 -20.31 13.48 -4.80
N THR A 34 -20.76 12.62 -3.87
CA THR A 34 -21.22 13.05 -2.55
C THR A 34 -20.26 12.68 -1.43
N ALA A 35 -20.45 13.27 -0.24
CA ALA A 35 -19.56 13.05 0.90
C ALA A 35 -19.63 11.61 1.43
N SER A 36 -18.46 10.98 1.62
CA SER A 36 -18.31 9.71 2.32
C SER A 36 -18.28 9.89 3.86
N ILE A 37 -18.13 8.79 4.60
CA ILE A 37 -17.84 8.92 6.05
C ILE A 37 -16.51 9.62 6.31
N TRP A 38 -15.51 9.40 5.44
CA TRP A 38 -14.16 9.94 5.63
C TRP A 38 -14.10 11.43 5.35
N ASP A 39 -14.91 11.96 4.42
CA ASP A 39 -15.08 13.40 4.23
C ASP A 39 -15.56 14.05 5.53
N THR A 40 -16.62 13.51 6.14
CA THR A 40 -17.13 14.04 7.42
C THR A 40 -16.10 13.87 8.55
N PHE A 41 -15.43 12.72 8.62
CA PHE A 41 -14.49 12.41 9.69
C PHE A 41 -13.24 13.29 9.63
N SER A 42 -12.61 13.45 8.46
CA SER A 42 -11.40 14.26 8.33
C SER A 42 -11.64 15.74 8.56
N HIS A 43 -12.82 16.24 8.21
CA HIS A 43 -13.22 17.63 8.49
C HIS A 43 -13.63 17.86 9.96
N THR A 44 -13.71 16.82 10.78
CA THR A 44 -14.01 16.96 12.22
C THR A 44 -12.73 17.33 12.98
N PRO A 45 -12.68 18.48 13.68
CA PRO A 45 -11.47 18.91 14.40
C PRO A 45 -10.92 17.84 15.35
N GLY A 46 -9.61 17.58 15.26
CA GLY A 46 -8.90 16.62 16.11
C GLY A 46 -9.04 15.15 15.71
N LYS A 47 -9.75 14.82 14.62
CA LYS A 47 -9.91 13.42 14.16
C LYS A 47 -8.83 12.96 13.19
N VAL A 48 -8.14 13.89 12.53
CA VAL A 48 -6.98 13.61 11.68
C VAL A 48 -5.85 14.57 12.06
N LEU A 49 -4.62 14.05 12.04
CA LEU A 49 -3.42 14.84 12.34
C LEU A 49 -3.35 16.07 11.41
N ALA A 50 -2.93 17.21 11.97
CA ALA A 50 -2.84 18.51 11.29
C ALA A 50 -4.16 19.03 10.68
N GLY A 51 -5.29 18.33 10.86
CA GLY A 51 -6.55 18.64 10.17
C GLY A 51 -6.55 18.25 8.70
N ASP A 52 -5.66 17.32 8.28
CA ASP A 52 -5.55 16.88 6.89
C ASP A 52 -6.86 16.23 6.40
N THR A 53 -7.18 16.43 5.12
CA THR A 53 -8.35 15.84 4.45
C THR A 53 -7.95 15.13 3.15
N GLY A 54 -8.84 14.31 2.61
CA GLY A 54 -8.67 13.64 1.31
C GLY A 54 -9.15 14.47 0.12
N ASP A 55 -9.34 15.78 0.29
CA ASP A 55 -10.02 16.62 -0.71
C ASP A 55 -9.21 16.74 -2.01
N VAL A 56 -7.89 16.83 -1.86
CA VAL A 56 -6.91 16.87 -2.95
C VAL A 56 -6.15 15.56 -3.04
N ALA A 57 -5.66 15.02 -1.92
CA ALA A 57 -4.82 13.82 -1.91
C ALA A 57 -3.62 13.95 -2.86
N THR A 58 -3.42 12.95 -3.74
CA THR A 58 -2.43 13.02 -4.82
C THR A 58 -3.05 13.49 -6.13
N ASP A 59 -4.30 13.96 -6.12
CA ASP A 59 -5.03 14.38 -7.31
C ASP A 59 -5.02 13.30 -8.42
N HIS A 60 -5.00 12.02 -8.02
CA HIS A 60 -4.99 10.88 -8.94
C HIS A 60 -6.21 10.94 -9.87
N TYR A 61 -7.34 11.50 -9.41
CA TYR A 61 -8.54 11.64 -10.23
C TYR A 61 -8.28 12.41 -11.54
N ARG A 62 -7.45 13.46 -11.50
CA ARG A 62 -7.11 14.25 -12.70
C ARG A 62 -5.77 13.85 -13.34
N ARG A 63 -4.95 13.08 -12.62
CA ARG A 63 -3.60 12.65 -13.02
C ARG A 63 -3.48 11.15 -13.31
N TRP A 64 -4.60 10.45 -13.42
CA TRP A 64 -4.59 8.98 -13.55
C TRP A 64 -3.77 8.51 -14.75
N GLN A 65 -3.69 9.27 -15.83
CA GLN A 65 -2.86 8.93 -17.00
C GLN A 65 -1.37 8.89 -16.63
N GLU A 66 -0.87 9.91 -15.93
CA GLU A 66 0.53 9.97 -15.44
C GLU A 66 0.84 8.77 -14.54
N ASP A 67 -0.08 8.45 -13.64
CA ASP A 67 0.10 7.35 -12.69
C ASP A 67 0.02 5.98 -13.39
N VAL A 68 -0.84 5.79 -14.40
CA VAL A 68 -0.91 4.57 -15.22
C VAL A 68 0.33 4.40 -16.10
N GLU A 69 0.86 5.49 -16.65
CA GLU A 69 2.15 5.47 -17.37
C GLU A 69 3.29 5.02 -16.44
N ALA A 70 3.30 5.50 -15.19
CA ALA A 70 4.26 5.02 -14.19
C ALA A 70 4.09 3.52 -13.89
N MET A 71 2.85 3.01 -13.75
CA MET A 71 2.58 1.57 -13.57
C MET A 71 3.12 0.76 -14.76
N SER A 72 2.92 1.25 -15.99
CA SER A 72 3.44 0.60 -17.20
C SER A 72 4.97 0.61 -17.22
N ALA A 73 5.61 1.72 -16.85
CA ALA A 73 7.07 1.83 -16.78
C ALA A 73 7.69 0.97 -15.66
N LEU A 74 6.95 0.72 -14.58
CA LEU A 74 7.33 -0.24 -13.53
C LEU A 74 7.20 -1.69 -13.99
N GLY A 75 6.43 -1.95 -15.06
CA GLY A 75 6.13 -3.29 -15.54
C GLY A 75 5.04 -4.02 -14.75
N LEU A 76 4.20 -3.30 -13.99
CA LEU A 76 3.16 -3.92 -13.16
C LEU A 76 2.24 -4.82 -14.01
N GLY A 77 2.03 -6.06 -13.57
CA GLY A 77 1.08 -6.98 -14.20
C GLY A 77 -0.37 -6.75 -13.75
N ALA A 78 -0.57 -6.04 -12.64
CA ALA A 78 -1.88 -5.70 -12.10
C ALA A 78 -1.83 -4.42 -11.25
N TYR A 79 -2.95 -3.70 -11.23
CA TYR A 79 -3.19 -2.56 -10.34
C TYR A 79 -4.41 -2.85 -9.47
N TRP A 80 -4.21 -2.85 -8.15
CA TRP A 80 -5.28 -3.09 -7.17
C TRP A 80 -5.79 -1.76 -6.63
N PHE A 81 -7.00 -1.37 -7.01
CA PHE A 81 -7.61 -0.11 -6.59
C PHE A 81 -9.06 -0.33 -6.13
N SER A 82 -9.55 0.53 -5.25
CA SER A 82 -10.94 0.50 -4.80
C SER A 82 -11.81 1.44 -5.62
N ILE A 83 -13.09 1.13 -5.76
CA ILE A 83 -14.08 2.02 -6.39
C ILE A 83 -14.71 2.93 -5.34
N SER A 84 -14.68 4.24 -5.60
CA SER A 84 -15.31 5.26 -4.77
C SER A 84 -16.84 5.18 -4.84
N TRP A 85 -17.48 4.52 -3.86
CA TRP A 85 -18.95 4.39 -3.81
C TRP A 85 -19.68 5.74 -3.98
N PRO A 86 -19.28 6.83 -3.30
CA PRO A 86 -19.99 8.11 -3.44
C PRO A 86 -19.90 8.75 -4.83
N ARG A 87 -19.02 8.25 -5.72
CA ARG A 87 -19.00 8.61 -7.15
C ARG A 87 -19.96 7.75 -7.98
N VAL A 88 -20.14 6.47 -7.63
CA VAL A 88 -20.99 5.52 -8.37
C VAL A 88 -22.46 5.67 -8.03
N LEU A 89 -22.77 5.84 -6.75
CA LEU A 89 -24.13 6.03 -6.24
C LEU A 89 -24.15 7.29 -5.35
N PRO A 90 -24.25 8.48 -5.95
CA PRO A 90 -24.19 9.74 -5.22
C PRO A 90 -25.47 10.02 -4.43
N GLN A 91 -26.59 9.38 -4.77
CA GLN A 91 -27.83 9.44 -4.02
C GLN A 91 -27.70 8.57 -2.76
N ALA A 92 -27.58 9.21 -1.60
CA ALA A 92 -27.50 8.51 -0.32
C ALA A 92 -28.87 7.96 0.09
N ASP A 93 -29.29 6.82 -0.48
CA ASP A 93 -30.54 6.13 -0.14
C ASP A 93 -30.32 4.92 0.81
N GLY A 94 -29.10 4.70 1.30
CA GLY A 94 -28.73 3.49 2.05
C GLY A 94 -28.25 3.66 3.49
N ARG A 95 -28.02 4.89 3.98
CA ARG A 95 -27.70 5.11 5.41
C ARG A 95 -28.99 5.29 6.18
N GLY A 96 -29.70 4.17 6.37
CA GLY A 96 -30.95 4.12 7.11
C GLY A 96 -30.84 4.72 8.52
N ASP A 97 -31.99 4.98 9.11
CA ASP A 97 -32.28 5.37 10.50
C ASP A 97 -31.81 4.34 11.56
N GLY A 98 -30.82 3.51 11.23
CA GLY A 98 -30.25 2.52 12.11
C GLY A 98 -29.71 3.18 13.39
N THR A 99 -30.00 2.55 14.52
CA THR A 99 -29.60 3.03 15.86
C THR A 99 -28.09 2.92 16.12
N ALA A 100 -27.33 2.28 15.23
CA ALA A 100 -25.88 2.10 15.34
C ALA A 100 -25.13 3.04 14.37
N SER A 101 -24.10 3.71 14.88
CA SER A 101 -23.21 4.57 14.08
C SER A 101 -22.25 3.71 13.23
N PRO A 102 -22.16 3.93 11.90
CA PRO A 102 -21.13 3.29 11.05
C PRO A 102 -19.74 3.92 11.24
N ARG A 103 -19.60 4.92 12.12
CA ARG A 103 -18.33 5.58 12.44
C ARG A 103 -17.66 4.77 13.55
N VAL A 104 -16.76 3.87 13.15
CA VAL A 104 -15.95 3.08 14.09
C VAL A 104 -14.90 4.00 14.72
N GLY A 105 -14.83 4.04 16.05
CA GLY A 105 -13.79 4.73 16.81
C GLY A 105 -13.79 4.25 18.25
N CYS A 106 -12.60 3.90 18.75
CA CYS A 106 -12.33 3.61 20.16
C CYS A 106 -11.15 4.48 20.56
N ASP A 107 -11.33 5.32 21.58
CA ASP A 107 -10.28 6.24 22.03
C ASP A 107 -9.30 5.53 23.01
N ASP A 108 -9.69 4.37 23.55
CA ASP A 108 -8.91 3.58 24.52
C ASP A 108 -8.36 2.30 23.86
N VAL A 109 -7.24 2.42 23.14
CA VAL A 109 -6.51 1.27 22.57
C VAL A 109 -5.05 1.35 22.98
N GLU A 110 -4.55 0.29 23.63
CA GLU A 110 -3.14 0.14 23.95
C GLU A 110 -2.51 -0.95 23.09
N PHE A 111 -1.37 -0.65 22.49
CA PHE A 111 -0.55 -1.62 21.76
C PHE A 111 0.62 -2.04 22.64
N VAL A 112 0.73 -3.35 22.91
CA VAL A 112 1.90 -3.89 23.62
C VAL A 112 3.09 -3.92 22.68
N GLN A 113 4.13 -3.15 23.01
CA GLN A 113 5.34 -3.07 22.20
C GLN A 113 6.12 -4.40 22.25
N GLN A 114 6.22 -5.06 21.10
CA GLN A 114 7.04 -6.28 20.91
C GLN A 114 8.47 -5.89 20.56
N PRO A 115 9.52 -6.61 20.99
CA PRO A 115 10.90 -6.30 20.60
C PRO A 115 11.14 -6.47 19.09
N GLY A 116 11.97 -5.60 18.49
CA GLY A 116 12.37 -5.72 17.07
C GLY A 116 12.63 -4.37 16.40
N PRO A 117 12.98 -4.35 15.10
CA PRO A 117 12.96 -3.14 14.29
C PRO A 117 11.51 -2.69 14.04
N TYR A 118 11.29 -1.39 13.85
CA TYR A 118 9.95 -0.83 13.64
C TYR A 118 9.87 0.03 12.37
N THR A 119 8.68 0.05 11.78
CA THR A 119 8.27 1.03 10.78
C THR A 119 8.06 2.40 11.42
N GLU A 120 7.87 3.43 10.60
CA GLU A 120 7.50 4.77 11.06
C GLU A 120 6.10 4.83 11.70
N MET A 121 5.30 3.77 11.55
CA MET A 121 4.03 3.59 12.27
C MET A 121 4.23 3.07 13.71
N GLY A 122 5.45 2.71 14.10
CA GLY A 122 5.71 2.00 15.37
C GLY A 122 5.32 0.52 15.33
N LEU A 123 5.03 -0.03 14.15
CA LEU A 123 4.72 -1.46 13.97
C LEU A 123 6.02 -2.27 13.87
N PRO A 124 6.14 -3.41 14.57
CA PRO A 124 7.31 -4.27 14.48
C PRO A 124 7.43 -4.86 13.07
N ILE A 125 8.67 -5.04 12.62
CA ILE A 125 9.00 -5.65 11.33
C ILE A 125 9.47 -7.08 11.58
N ASP A 126 8.69 -8.05 11.10
CA ASP A 126 9.03 -9.47 11.14
C ASP A 126 8.47 -10.18 9.90
N ALA A 127 9.37 -10.53 8.98
CA ALA A 127 9.00 -11.22 7.74
C ALA A 127 8.59 -12.69 7.98
N THR A 128 8.99 -13.29 9.11
CA THR A 128 8.65 -14.69 9.41
C THR A 128 7.14 -14.87 9.59
N GLY A 129 6.44 -13.84 10.10
CA GLY A 129 4.99 -13.85 10.23
C GLY A 129 4.25 -14.01 8.90
N VAL A 130 4.80 -13.54 7.78
CA VAL A 130 4.22 -13.76 6.44
C VAL A 130 4.31 -15.24 6.08
N GLU A 131 5.48 -15.85 6.24
CA GLU A 131 5.71 -17.26 5.94
C GLU A 131 4.85 -18.16 6.82
N GLU A 132 4.81 -17.91 8.14
CA GLU A 132 3.97 -18.65 9.07
C GLU A 132 2.48 -18.57 8.71
N LEU A 133 1.99 -17.38 8.35
CA LEU A 133 0.60 -17.18 7.94
C LEU A 133 0.28 -17.93 6.64
N LEU A 134 1.14 -17.83 5.63
CA LEU A 134 0.95 -18.50 4.34
C LEU A 134 0.97 -20.02 4.47
N LEU A 135 1.93 -20.57 5.22
CA LEU A 135 2.00 -22.01 5.50
C LEU A 135 0.78 -22.49 6.30
N ARG A 136 0.31 -21.70 7.27
CA ARG A 136 -0.91 -22.00 8.01
C ARG A 136 -2.13 -22.04 7.09
N LEU A 137 -2.33 -21.02 6.26
CA LEU A 137 -3.45 -20.96 5.30
C LEU A 137 -3.40 -22.14 4.33
N HIS A 138 -2.21 -22.50 3.84
CA HIS A 138 -2.02 -23.65 2.96
C HIS A 138 -2.37 -24.98 3.63
N ARG A 139 -1.96 -25.17 4.88
CA ARG A 139 -2.28 -26.37 5.67
C ARG A 139 -3.77 -26.47 5.97
N ASP A 140 -4.38 -25.37 6.39
CA ASP A 140 -5.78 -25.35 6.85
C ASP A 140 -6.77 -25.35 5.66
N HIS A 141 -6.35 -24.81 4.50
CA HIS A 141 -7.14 -24.70 3.26
C HIS A 141 -6.32 -25.08 2.01
N PRO A 142 -5.94 -26.37 1.85
CA PRO A 142 -5.11 -26.79 0.74
C PRO A 142 -5.81 -26.54 -0.60
N GLY A 143 -5.09 -25.94 -1.55
CA GLY A 143 -5.58 -25.67 -2.90
C GLY A 143 -6.29 -24.33 -3.09
N LEU A 144 -6.56 -23.56 -2.03
CA LEU A 144 -7.06 -22.19 -2.15
C LEU A 144 -5.95 -21.29 -2.74
N PRO A 145 -6.16 -20.63 -3.91
CA PRO A 145 -5.20 -19.68 -4.44
C PRO A 145 -5.14 -18.44 -3.55
N LEU A 146 -3.92 -17.98 -3.22
CA LEU A 146 -3.71 -16.82 -2.36
C LEU A 146 -3.15 -15.64 -3.15
N MET A 147 -3.44 -14.42 -2.71
CA MET A 147 -2.80 -13.19 -3.16
C MET A 147 -2.51 -12.32 -1.94
N ILE A 148 -1.31 -11.73 -1.88
CA ILE A 148 -1.00 -10.70 -0.88
C ILE A 148 -1.43 -9.37 -1.49
N THR A 149 -2.62 -8.90 -1.13
CA THR A 149 -3.25 -7.72 -1.75
C THR A 149 -2.68 -6.40 -1.24
N GLU A 150 -2.06 -6.40 -0.06
CA GLU A 150 -1.34 -5.26 0.51
C GLU A 150 -0.17 -5.76 1.36
N ASN A 151 1.05 -5.32 1.04
CA ASN A 151 2.19 -5.41 1.95
C ASN A 151 3.15 -4.24 1.70
N GLY A 152 3.60 -3.59 2.77
CA GLY A 152 4.48 -2.45 2.70
C GLY A 152 4.65 -1.75 4.04
N ALA A 153 5.47 -0.70 4.06
CA ALA A 153 5.87 -0.03 5.28
C ALA A 153 6.01 1.48 5.12
N ALA A 154 5.66 2.22 6.19
CA ALA A 154 5.96 3.64 6.29
C ALA A 154 7.39 3.89 6.75
N PHE A 155 8.04 4.87 6.12
CA PHE A 155 9.32 5.44 6.54
C PHE A 155 9.33 6.96 6.34
N ASP A 156 10.22 7.68 7.04
CA ASP A 156 10.44 9.12 6.86
C ASP A 156 11.24 9.38 5.56
N ASP A 157 10.54 9.31 4.43
CA ASP A 157 11.13 9.56 3.12
C ASP A 157 11.19 11.06 2.81
N ARG A 158 12.35 11.50 2.29
CA ARG A 158 12.57 12.89 1.91
C ARG A 158 13.18 13.00 0.53
N VAL A 159 12.79 14.04 -0.20
CA VAL A 159 13.41 14.41 -1.47
C VAL A 159 14.75 15.09 -1.17
N THR A 160 15.83 14.58 -1.74
CA THR A 160 17.17 15.17 -1.63
C THR A 160 17.30 16.41 -2.53
N PRO A 161 18.33 17.26 -2.34
CA PRO A 161 18.59 18.39 -3.24
C PRO A 161 18.75 18.00 -4.72
N GLU A 162 19.15 16.76 -5.00
CA GLU A 162 19.30 16.19 -6.35
C GLU A 162 17.97 15.70 -6.93
N GLY A 163 16.86 15.82 -6.20
CA GLY A 163 15.53 15.41 -6.64
C GLY A 163 15.27 13.91 -6.54
N ARG A 164 16.00 13.19 -5.70
CA ARG A 164 15.84 11.74 -5.46
C ARG A 164 15.23 11.45 -4.10
N VAL A 165 14.67 10.25 -3.93
CA VAL A 165 14.19 9.76 -2.63
C VAL A 165 14.86 8.43 -2.33
N HIS A 166 15.74 8.43 -1.33
CA HIS A 166 16.51 7.25 -0.93
C HIS A 166 15.82 6.53 0.23
N ASP A 167 15.13 5.44 -0.07
CA ASP A 167 14.32 4.68 0.89
C ASP A 167 14.80 3.24 1.05
N GLY A 168 16.11 3.07 1.29
CA GLY A 168 16.73 1.75 1.47
C GLY A 168 16.09 0.90 2.58
N ARG A 169 15.47 1.51 3.59
CA ARG A 169 14.69 0.79 4.61
C ARG A 169 13.43 0.13 4.05
N ARG A 170 12.77 0.76 3.07
CA ARG A 170 11.63 0.18 2.35
C ARG A 170 12.06 -0.94 1.44
N VAL A 171 13.19 -0.77 0.74
CA VAL A 171 13.81 -1.84 -0.05
C VAL A 171 14.07 -3.07 0.82
N ALA A 172 14.74 -2.89 1.97
CA ALA A 172 15.01 -3.98 2.90
C ALA A 172 13.72 -4.66 3.41
N TYR A 173 12.72 -3.87 3.83
CA TYR A 173 11.43 -4.41 4.28
C TYR A 173 10.77 -5.29 3.21
N LEU A 174 10.66 -4.77 1.97
CA LEU A 174 10.03 -5.48 0.86
C LEU A 174 10.84 -6.71 0.45
N HIS A 175 12.17 -6.61 0.46
CA HIS A 175 13.07 -7.72 0.16
C HIS A 175 12.86 -8.88 1.13
N ASP A 176 12.94 -8.62 2.44
CA ASP A 176 12.77 -9.65 3.48
C ASP A 176 11.40 -10.35 3.37
N HIS A 177 10.33 -9.59 3.11
CA HIS A 177 8.96 -10.12 3.00
C HIS A 177 8.76 -10.91 1.69
N LEU A 178 9.37 -10.47 0.60
CA LEU A 178 9.34 -11.21 -0.67
C LEU A 178 10.18 -12.48 -0.58
N GLU A 179 11.32 -12.49 0.12
CA GLU A 179 12.07 -13.73 0.37
C GLU A 179 11.26 -14.74 1.20
N ALA A 180 10.54 -14.28 2.23
CA ALA A 180 9.63 -15.11 3.01
C ALA A 180 8.48 -15.68 2.16
N LEU A 181 7.93 -14.87 1.26
CA LEU A 181 6.98 -15.33 0.24
C LEU A 181 7.62 -16.37 -0.69
N GLY A 182 8.86 -16.14 -1.13
CA GLY A 182 9.60 -17.06 -1.98
C GLY A 182 9.75 -18.44 -1.34
N ARG A 183 10.21 -18.50 -0.08
CA ARG A 183 10.28 -19.76 0.69
C ARG A 183 8.92 -20.43 0.84
N SER A 184 7.85 -19.66 1.01
CA SER A 184 6.49 -20.19 1.06
C SER A 184 6.05 -20.82 -0.27
N ILE A 185 6.38 -20.18 -1.40
CA ILE A 185 6.13 -20.72 -2.74
C ILE A 185 6.93 -22.01 -2.95
N ASP A 186 8.21 -22.03 -2.58
CA ASP A 186 9.08 -23.21 -2.68
C ASP A 186 8.56 -24.37 -1.80
N ALA A 187 7.89 -24.06 -0.69
CA ALA A 187 7.19 -25.03 0.17
C ALA A 187 5.84 -25.52 -0.40
N GLY A 188 5.43 -25.06 -1.57
CA GLY A 188 4.22 -25.48 -2.26
C GLY A 188 2.97 -24.62 -2.01
N VAL A 189 3.11 -23.47 -1.36
CA VAL A 189 1.99 -22.54 -1.15
C VAL A 189 1.57 -21.92 -2.48
N GLY A 190 0.28 -22.05 -2.83
CA GLY A 190 -0.30 -21.56 -4.09
C GLY A 190 -0.54 -20.05 -4.15
N VAL A 191 0.50 -19.23 -4.00
CA VAL A 191 0.40 -17.76 -4.13
C VAL A 191 0.44 -17.33 -5.60
N ARG A 192 -0.47 -16.44 -5.99
CA ARG A 192 -0.70 -15.99 -7.38
C ARG A 192 -0.34 -14.54 -7.64
N GLY A 193 -0.12 -13.74 -6.59
CA GLY A 193 0.27 -12.35 -6.76
C GLY A 193 0.64 -11.66 -5.46
N TYR A 194 1.35 -10.55 -5.62
CA TYR A 194 1.82 -9.68 -4.56
C TYR A 194 1.64 -8.23 -4.99
N PHE A 195 1.09 -7.42 -4.09
CA PHE A 195 0.79 -6.02 -4.34
C PHE A 195 1.47 -5.13 -3.29
N ALA A 196 2.42 -4.32 -3.74
CA ALA A 196 3.10 -3.36 -2.89
C ALA A 196 2.10 -2.29 -2.40
N TRP A 197 1.99 -2.15 -1.08
CA TRP A 197 1.27 -1.06 -0.43
C TRP A 197 2.25 0.09 -0.12
N SER A 198 2.24 1.18 -0.87
CA SER A 198 1.31 1.55 -1.94
C SER A 198 2.05 2.01 -3.19
N LEU A 199 1.34 2.21 -4.31
CA LEU A 199 1.94 2.81 -5.50
C LEU A 199 2.49 4.21 -5.20
N LEU A 200 1.63 5.09 -4.66
CA LEU A 200 1.94 6.48 -4.33
C LEU A 200 1.96 6.67 -2.81
N ASP A 201 2.72 7.65 -2.33
CA ASP A 201 2.43 8.29 -1.04
C ASP A 201 0.99 8.81 -1.07
N LYS A 202 0.29 8.76 0.07
CA LYS A 202 -1.16 8.96 0.10
C LYS A 202 -1.64 9.46 1.45
N PHE A 203 -2.92 9.84 1.53
CA PHE A 203 -3.59 10.19 2.79
C PHE A 203 -3.73 8.95 3.69
N GLU A 204 -2.90 8.84 4.73
CA GLU A 204 -2.86 7.75 5.71
C GLU A 204 -3.91 7.93 6.82
N TRP A 205 -5.19 8.03 6.43
CA TRP A 205 -6.30 7.96 7.38
C TRP A 205 -6.15 8.99 8.53
N ALA A 206 -6.17 8.54 9.79
CA ALA A 206 -6.01 9.43 10.95
C ALA A 206 -4.65 10.12 11.04
N TYR A 207 -3.62 9.59 10.36
CA TYR A 207 -2.28 10.19 10.32
C TYR A 207 -2.13 11.26 9.22
N GLY A 208 -3.18 11.48 8.41
CA GLY A 208 -3.13 12.46 7.33
C GLY A 208 -1.98 12.17 6.37
N TYR A 209 -1.20 13.17 6.02
CA TYR A 209 -0.07 13.05 5.09
C TYR A 209 1.28 12.80 5.77
N SER A 210 1.30 12.61 7.09
CA SER A 210 2.53 12.47 7.88
C SER A 210 3.26 11.12 7.70
N LYS A 211 2.59 10.11 7.12
CA LYS A 211 3.13 8.77 6.94
C LYS A 211 3.13 8.41 5.46
N ARG A 212 4.26 7.87 4.99
CA ARG A 212 4.55 7.65 3.58
C ARG A 212 4.81 6.18 3.31
N PHE A 213 3.88 5.51 2.63
CA PHE A 213 3.98 4.10 2.25
C PHE A 213 4.39 3.88 0.79
N GLY A 214 4.29 4.91 -0.06
CA GLY A 214 4.43 4.77 -1.50
C GLY A 214 5.80 4.27 -1.92
N ILE A 215 5.88 3.49 -2.99
CA ILE A 215 7.13 3.30 -3.74
C ILE A 215 7.44 4.50 -4.65
N ILE A 216 6.44 5.35 -4.93
CA ILE A 216 6.57 6.65 -5.58
C ILE A 216 6.20 7.74 -4.58
N HIS A 217 7.10 8.71 -4.40
CA HIS A 217 6.84 9.89 -3.59
C HIS A 217 5.86 10.83 -4.31
N ALA A 218 4.91 11.37 -3.56
CA ALA A 218 4.03 12.45 -4.00
C ALA A 218 4.32 13.73 -3.20
N ASP A 219 4.64 14.80 -3.92
CA ASP A 219 4.71 16.15 -3.40
C ASP A 219 3.29 16.74 -3.37
N TYR A 220 2.68 16.86 -2.21
CA TYR A 220 1.25 17.22 -2.09
C TYR A 220 0.94 18.68 -2.47
N GLU A 221 1.95 19.57 -2.47
CA GLU A 221 1.77 20.96 -2.88
C GLU A 221 1.80 21.09 -4.40
N THR A 222 2.78 20.45 -5.04
CA THR A 222 3.01 20.57 -6.50
C THR A 222 2.39 19.44 -7.30
N GLN A 223 1.94 18.39 -6.64
CA GLN A 223 1.45 17.13 -7.21
C GLN A 223 2.48 16.35 -8.02
N ARG A 224 3.77 16.70 -7.91
CA ARG A 224 4.86 16.01 -8.61
C ARG A 224 5.09 14.61 -8.04
N ARG A 225 5.23 13.63 -8.94
CA ARG A 225 5.67 12.26 -8.62
C ARG A 225 7.19 12.14 -8.73
N THR A 226 7.82 11.51 -7.75
CA THR A 226 9.25 11.18 -7.75
C THR A 226 9.43 9.72 -7.38
N TRP A 227 10.01 8.92 -8.29
CA TRP A 227 10.28 7.52 -8.00
C TRP A 227 11.31 7.40 -6.88
N LYS A 228 11.04 6.54 -5.91
CA LYS A 228 11.98 6.21 -4.84
C LYS A 228 12.89 5.07 -5.26
N ASP A 229 13.94 4.81 -4.50
CA ASP A 229 14.83 3.66 -4.74
C ASP A 229 14.04 2.34 -4.73
N SER A 230 13.02 2.21 -3.90
CA SER A 230 12.10 1.05 -3.88
C SER A 230 11.30 0.86 -5.17
N ALA A 231 10.90 1.92 -5.88
CA ALA A 231 10.24 1.78 -7.18
C ALA A 231 11.18 1.20 -8.23
N PHE A 232 12.42 1.68 -8.28
CA PHE A 232 13.43 1.14 -9.21
C PHE A 232 13.78 -0.30 -8.89
N TRP A 233 13.99 -0.62 -7.61
CA TRP A 233 14.25 -1.98 -7.16
C TRP A 233 13.08 -2.93 -7.47
N TYR A 234 11.84 -2.49 -7.23
CA TYR A 234 10.66 -3.32 -7.48
C TYR A 234 10.46 -3.57 -8.98
N ARG A 235 10.70 -2.57 -9.84
CA ARG A 235 10.73 -2.75 -11.31
C ARG A 235 11.74 -3.81 -11.72
N ASP A 236 12.94 -3.78 -11.12
CA ASP A 236 14.00 -4.73 -11.49
C ASP A 236 13.63 -6.17 -11.09
N ILE A 237 12.99 -6.37 -9.93
CA ILE A 237 12.43 -7.68 -9.53
C ILE A 237 11.32 -8.14 -10.47
N ILE A 238 10.41 -7.25 -10.86
CA ILE A 238 9.34 -7.57 -11.80
C ILE A 238 9.92 -8.01 -13.14
N SER A 239 10.88 -7.25 -13.67
CA SER A 239 11.53 -7.57 -14.94
C SER A 239 12.32 -8.87 -14.89
N ALA A 240 12.93 -9.19 -13.74
CA ALA A 240 13.65 -10.44 -13.55
C ALA A 240 12.71 -11.65 -13.31
N HIS A 241 11.45 -11.39 -12.95
CA HIS A 241 10.49 -12.39 -12.47
C HIS A 241 11.07 -13.24 -11.32
N ALA A 242 11.95 -12.65 -10.51
CA ALA A 242 12.68 -13.35 -9.47
C ALA A 242 13.21 -12.38 -8.40
N ILE A 243 13.37 -12.88 -7.18
CA ILE A 243 14.04 -12.16 -6.08
C ILE A 243 15.51 -12.54 -6.11
N VAL A 244 16.39 -11.55 -6.22
CA VAL A 244 17.83 -11.75 -6.15
C VAL A 244 18.26 -11.72 -4.69
N SER A 245 18.98 -12.76 -4.26
CA SER A 245 19.35 -13.00 -2.86
C SER A 245 20.41 -12.02 -2.31
N GLU A 246 21.04 -11.20 -3.16
CA GLU A 246 22.12 -10.27 -2.75
C GLU A 246 22.06 -8.93 -3.53
N VAL A 247 22.28 -7.84 -2.79
CA VAL A 247 22.78 -6.53 -3.29
C VAL A 247 24.18 -6.33 -2.74
#